data_AF-A0A955T5V7-F1
#
_entry.id   AF-A0A955T5V7-F1
#
_cell.length_a   1.000
_cell.length_b   1.000
_cell.length_c   1.000
_cell.angle_alpha   90.00
_cell.angle_beta   90.00
_cell.angle_gamma   90.00
#
_symmetry.space_group_name_H-M   'P 1'
#
loop_
_entity.id
_entity.type
_entity.pdbx_description
1 polymer ?
#
loop_
_entity_poly.entity_id
_entity_poly.type
_entity_poly.pdbx_seq_one_letter_code
_entity_poly.pdbx_strand_id
1 'polypeptide(L)'
;IAVVDFFNLTDNPQYDPWERLLGRGLRRGLHVHKTHHRIDIEVIPHPRIHKALEELGIDTHYIAPEQARAIGERLQSDLVVLGSFNVVEGVV
;
A
#
# COMPACT_ATOMS: atom_id res chain seq x y z
N ILE A 1 -10.64 8.52 5.10
CA ILE A 1 -9.26 8.56 4.54
C ILE A 1 -8.73 7.14 4.44
N ALA A 2 -8.09 6.74 3.33
CA ALA A 2 -7.61 5.38 3.10
C ALA A 2 -6.09 5.33 2.88
N VAL A 3 -5.43 4.38 3.54
CA VAL A 3 -4.05 3.96 3.27
C VAL A 3 -4.12 2.86 2.23
N VAL A 4 -3.57 3.10 1.03
CA VAL A 4 -3.62 2.15 -0.07
C VAL A 4 -2.27 2.08 -0.77
N ASP A 5 -1.59 0.94 -0.63
CA ASP A 5 -0.32 0.72 -1.30
C ASP A 5 -0.01 -0.74 -1.61
N PHE A 6 1.04 -0.93 -2.42
CA PHE A 6 1.62 -2.23 -2.76
C PHE A 6 3.12 -2.17 -2.49
N PHE A 7 3.71 -3.24 -1.95
CA PHE A 7 5.14 -3.33 -1.66
C PHE A 7 5.80 -4.49 -2.41
N ASN A 8 6.98 -4.22 -2.98
CA ASN A 8 7.87 -5.22 -3.57
C ASN A 8 8.59 -5.97 -2.45
N LEU A 9 8.32 -7.27 -2.34
CA LEU A 9 8.97 -8.16 -1.37
C LEU A 9 10.23 -8.83 -1.92
N THR A 10 10.58 -8.57 -3.18
CA THR A 10 11.82 -9.13 -3.72
C THR A 10 13.00 -8.34 -3.16
N ASP A 11 14.07 -9.03 -2.77
CA ASP A 11 15.37 -8.40 -2.49
C ASP A 11 16.07 -7.85 -3.76
N ASN A 12 15.31 -7.62 -4.84
CA ASN A 12 15.82 -7.20 -6.14
C ASN A 12 15.19 -5.86 -6.58
N PRO A 13 15.96 -4.75 -6.54
CA PRO A 13 15.51 -3.41 -6.91
C PRO A 13 14.99 -3.28 -8.36
N GLN A 14 15.28 -4.25 -9.23
CA GLN A 14 14.76 -4.24 -10.61
C GLN A 14 13.22 -4.28 -10.67
N TYR A 15 12.57 -4.72 -9.58
CA TYR A 15 11.11 -4.82 -9.50
C TYR A 15 10.42 -3.61 -8.85
N ASP A 16 11.16 -2.62 -8.33
CA ASP A 16 10.60 -1.36 -7.80
C ASP A 16 9.73 -0.57 -8.81
N PRO A 17 9.99 -0.60 -10.13
CA PRO A 17 9.06 -0.05 -11.12
C PRO A 17 7.67 -0.72 -11.10
N TRP A 18 7.60 -2.01 -10.80
CA TRP A 18 6.34 -2.77 -10.71
C TRP A 18 5.54 -2.39 -9.46
N GLU A 19 6.21 -2.19 -8.32
CA GLU A 19 5.58 -1.63 -7.12
C GLU A 19 4.86 -0.32 -7.45
N ARG A 20 5.58 0.59 -8.11
CA ARG A 20 5.01 1.88 -8.54
C ARG A 20 3.88 1.72 -9.55
N LEU A 21 3.92 0.72 -10.41
CA LEU A 21 2.86 0.45 -11.39
C LEU A 21 1.61 -0.13 -10.73
N LEU A 22 1.76 -1.20 -9.94
CA LEU A 22 0.69 -1.89 -9.23
C LEU A 22 0.05 -0.98 -8.18
N GLY A 23 0.85 -0.27 -7.39
CA GLY A 23 0.36 0.72 -6.42
C GLY A 23 -0.44 1.84 -7.10
N ARG A 24 -0.01 2.33 -8.27
CA ARG A 24 -0.80 3.28 -9.07
C ARG A 24 -2.10 2.66 -9.59
N GLY A 25 -2.07 1.41 -10.04
CA GLY A 25 -3.25 0.65 -10.48
C GLY A 25 -4.29 0.51 -9.38
N LEU A 26 -3.86 0.07 -8.18
CA LEU A 26 -4.74 -0.11 -7.03
C LEU A 26 -5.40 1.22 -6.61
N ARG A 27 -4.61 2.30 -6.53
CA ARG A 27 -5.13 3.64 -6.23
C ARG A 27 -6.13 4.14 -7.28
N ARG A 28 -5.86 3.88 -8.57
CA ARG A 28 -6.81 4.22 -9.66
C ARG A 28 -8.10 3.41 -9.58
N GLY A 29 -8.02 2.11 -9.30
CA GLY A 29 -9.20 1.25 -9.11
C GLY A 29 -10.11 1.79 -8.00
N LEU A 30 -9.50 2.16 -6.86
CA LEU A 30 -10.22 2.77 -5.75
C LEU A 30 -10.86 4.11 -6.14
N HIS A 31 -10.17 4.92 -6.93
CA HIS A 31 -10.69 6.19 -7.45
C HIS A 31 -11.87 5.99 -8.43
N VAL A 32 -11.81 5.02 -9.34
CA VAL A 32 -12.93 4.73 -10.26
C VAL A 32 -14.16 4.26 -9.47
N HIS A 33 -13.96 3.41 -8.46
CA HIS A 33 -15.03 2.96 -7.58
C HIS A 33 -15.63 4.12 -6.77
N LYS A 34 -14.78 5.04 -6.29
CA LYS A 34 -15.17 6.32 -5.66
C LYS A 34 -16.16 7.07 -6.53
N THR A 35 -15.82 7.29 -7.80
CA THR A 35 -16.63 8.06 -8.76
C THR A 35 -17.97 7.38 -9.05
N HIS A 36 -17.99 6.05 -9.17
CA HIS A 36 -19.22 5.30 -9.48
C HIS A 36 -20.19 5.19 -8.29
N HIS A 37 -19.67 5.07 -7.07
CA HIS A 37 -20.50 4.86 -5.87
C HIS A 37 -20.72 6.10 -5.01
N ARG A 38 -20.19 7.28 -5.42
CA ARG A 38 -20.27 8.55 -4.66
C ARG A 38 -19.77 8.44 -3.21
N ILE A 39 -18.75 7.61 -2.98
CA ILE A 39 -18.10 7.49 -1.67
C ILE A 39 -16.99 8.54 -1.61
N ASP A 40 -16.85 9.32 -0.56
CA ASP A 40 -15.70 10.23 -0.43
C ASP A 40 -14.49 9.57 0.22
N ILE A 41 -13.64 8.95 -0.61
CA ILE A 41 -12.36 8.39 -0.17
C ILE A 41 -11.23 9.36 -0.57
N GLU A 42 -10.45 9.81 0.42
CA GLU A 42 -9.16 10.47 0.23
C GLU A 42 -8.05 9.43 0.45
N VAL A 43 -7.13 9.29 -0.51
CA VAL A 43 -6.04 8.30 -0.44
C VAL A 43 -4.75 8.97 0.01
N ILE A 44 -4.10 8.40 1.02
CA ILE A 44 -2.82 8.89 1.55
C ILE A 44 -1.70 8.60 0.53
N PRO A 45 -0.81 9.57 0.24
CA PRO A 45 0.26 9.37 -0.73
C PRO A 45 1.36 8.43 -0.20
N HIS A 46 1.93 7.60 -1.09
CA HIS A 46 2.96 6.59 -0.80
C HIS A 46 4.10 7.10 0.11
N PRO A 47 4.74 8.28 -0.13
CA PRO A 47 5.81 8.76 0.75
C PRO A 47 5.39 8.96 2.21
N ARG A 48 4.13 9.36 2.44
CA ARG A 48 3.60 9.54 3.80
C ARG A 48 3.31 8.19 4.47
N ILE A 49 2.90 7.18 3.69
CA ILE A 49 2.71 5.82 4.16
C ILE A 49 4.07 5.24 4.58
N HIS A 50 5.08 5.31 3.70
CA HIS A 50 6.41 4.77 3.96
C HIS A 50 7.05 5.37 5.22
N LYS A 51 6.97 6.70 5.38
CA LYS A 51 7.44 7.38 6.59
C LYS A 51 6.74 6.87 7.86
N ALA A 52 5.43 6.64 7.81
CA ALA A 52 4.70 6.13 8.96
C ALA A 52 5.08 4.68 9.30
N LEU A 53 5.37 3.85 8.30
CA LEU A 53 5.86 2.49 8.52
C LEU A 53 7.24 2.49 9.17
N GLU A 54 8.15 3.35 8.70
CA GLU A 54 9.49 3.54 9.28
C GLU A 54 9.41 3.99 10.74
N GLU A 55 8.58 4.99 11.05
CA GLU A 55 8.39 5.47 12.43
C GLU A 55 7.78 4.42 13.37
N LEU A 56 6.95 3.52 12.83
CA LEU A 56 6.36 2.41 13.58
C LEU A 56 7.30 1.19 13.69
N GLY A 57 8.47 1.22 13.04
CA GLY A 57 9.38 0.08 12.96
C GLY A 57 8.78 -1.12 12.23
N ILE A 58 7.88 -0.89 11.27
CA ILE A 58 7.22 -1.93 10.49
C ILE A 58 8.05 -2.23 9.26
N ASP A 59 8.46 -3.49 9.13
CA ASP A 59 9.13 -3.98 7.93
C ASP A 59 8.12 -4.09 6.77
N THR A 60 8.39 -3.39 5.67
CA THR A 60 7.55 -3.48 4.46
C THR A 60 7.59 -4.85 3.80
N HIS A 61 8.58 -5.68 4.13
CA HIS A 61 8.66 -7.06 3.64
C HIS A 61 7.67 -8.00 4.33
N TYR A 62 7.18 -7.61 5.51
CA TYR A 62 6.22 -8.40 6.28
C TYR A 62 5.33 -7.50 7.12
N ILE A 63 4.15 -7.17 6.58
CA ILE A 63 3.13 -6.43 7.29
C ILE A 63 2.09 -7.41 7.83
N ALA A 64 2.12 -7.64 9.14
CA ALA A 64 1.18 -8.52 9.81
C ALA A 64 -0.21 -7.88 9.92
N PRO A 65 -1.32 -8.64 9.86
CA PRO A 65 -2.67 -8.09 9.97
C PRO A 65 -2.90 -7.25 11.23
N GLU A 66 -2.24 -7.58 12.33
CA GLU A 66 -2.36 -6.88 13.62
C GLU A 66 -1.76 -5.46 13.55
N GLN A 67 -0.81 -5.22 12.65
CA GLN A 67 -0.16 -3.92 12.45
C GLN A 67 -1.06 -2.93 11.70
N ALA A 68 -2.08 -3.41 10.97
CA ALA A 68 -2.98 -2.55 10.19
C ALA A 68 -3.67 -1.49 11.06
N ARG A 69 -3.99 -1.82 12.31
CA ARG A 69 -4.60 -0.87 13.26
C ARG A 69 -3.65 0.27 13.63
N ALA A 70 -2.41 -0.05 13.98
CA ALA A 70 -1.40 0.96 14.35
C ALA A 70 -1.10 1.90 13.17
N ILE A 71 -1.05 1.35 11.95
CA ILE A 71 -0.89 2.12 10.70
C ILE A 71 -2.08 3.07 10.51
N GLY A 72 -3.31 2.57 10.66
CA GLY A 72 -4.54 3.36 10.55
C GLY A 72 -4.58 4.50 11.56
N GLU A 73 -4.25 4.23 12.83
CA GLU A 73 -4.20 5.23 13.90
C GLU A 73 -3.12 6.31 13.63
N ARG A 74 -1.90 5.89 13.25
CA ARG A 74 -0.79 6.82 12.92
C ARG A 74 -1.11 7.74 11.76
N LEU A 75 -1.83 7.21 10.77
CA LEU A 75 -2.17 7.93 9.53
C LEU A 75 -3.56 8.57 9.55
N GLN A 76 -4.31 8.42 10.65
CA GLN A 76 -5.68 8.91 10.81
C GLN A 76 -6.59 8.42 9.67
N SER A 77 -6.55 7.11 9.43
CA SER A 77 -7.24 6.45 8.33
C SER A 77 -8.32 5.51 8.83
N ASP A 78 -9.46 5.51 8.13
CA ASP A 78 -10.60 4.65 8.39
C ASP A 78 -10.50 3.30 7.67
N LEU A 79 -9.54 3.17 6.73
CA LEU A 79 -9.37 2.00 5.87
C LEU A 79 -7.88 1.81 5.53
N VAL A 80 -7.35 0.64 5.82
CA VAL A 80 -5.98 0.26 5.45
C VAL A 80 -6.03 -0.94 4.50
N VAL A 81 -5.49 -0.75 3.30
CA VAL A 81 -5.33 -1.79 2.28
C VAL A 81 -3.88 -1.80 1.84
N LEU A 82 -3.11 -2.75 2.33
CA LEU A 82 -1.71 -2.93 1.98
C LEU A 82 -1.58 -4.27 1.27
N GLY A 83 -1.12 -4.21 0.01
CA GLY A 83 -0.77 -5.38 -0.77
C GLY A 83 0.73 -5.58 -0.81
N SER A 84 1.15 -6.77 -1.16
CA SER A 84 2.55 -7.08 -1.39
C SER A 84 2.66 -8.11 -2.52
N PHE A 85 3.79 -8.10 -3.21
CA PHE A 85 4.08 -9.09 -4.26
C PHE A 85 5.53 -9.55 -4.14
N ASN A 86 5.76 -10.82 -4.44
CA ASN A 86 7.10 -11.39 -4.52
C ASN A 86 7.27 -12.01 -5.91
N VAL A 87 8.40 -11.75 -6.55
CA VAL A 87 8.81 -12.40 -7.80
C VAL A 87 9.85 -13.45 -7.43
N VAL A 88 9.40 -14.69 -7.31
CA VAL A 88 10.30 -15.84 -7.28
C VAL A 88 10.75 -16.08 -8.71
N GLU A 89 12.06 -16.15 -8.97
CA GLU A 89 12.59 -16.49 -10.29
C GLU A 89 11.94 -17.80 -10.78
N GLY A 90 10.95 -17.68 -11.66
CA GLY A 90 10.23 -18.79 -12.27
C GLY A 90 8.73 -18.80 -12.05
N VAL A 91 7.98 -17.82 -12.57
CA VAL A 91 6.72 -18.03 -13.32
C VAL A 91 6.52 -16.80 -14.24
N VAL A 92 6.43 -17.04 -15.55
CA VAL A 92 5.80 -16.13 -16.53
C VAL A 92 4.34 -16.52 -16.64
#